data_AF-A0A924QUV0-F1
#
_entry.id   AF-A0A924QUV0-F1
#
_cell.length_a   1.000
_cell.length_b   1.000
_cell.length_c   1.000
_cell.angle_alpha   90.00
_cell.angle_beta   90.00
_cell.angle_gamma   90.00
#
_symmetry.space_group_name_H-M   'P 1'
#
loop_
_entity.id
_entity.type
_entity.pdbx_description
1 polymer ?
#
loop_
_entity_poly.entity_id
_entity_poly.type
_entity_poly.pdbx_seq_one_letter_code
_entity_poly.pdbx_strand_id
1 'polypeptide(L)'
;MQIKFNDAYLEKIYLKQPIKGKPVFSAEIVKKFKKTILKILDAETTQELKQQKGLHFEALKGNKKGFYSMRVNIQYRLEFKIENDVITLFEIILIEHLSKHYEN
;
A
#
# COMPACT_ATOMS: atom_id res chain seq x y z
N MET A 1 -1.31 11.77 -5.68
CA MET A 1 -0.21 11.46 -4.71
C MET A 1 1.03 10.89 -5.39
N GLN A 2 2.20 10.88 -4.74
CA GLN A 2 3.39 10.14 -5.19
C GLN A 2 3.60 8.87 -4.34
N ILE A 3 4.06 7.78 -4.97
CA ILE A 3 4.35 6.51 -4.30
C ILE A 3 5.82 6.15 -4.45
N LYS A 4 6.43 5.69 -3.35
CA LYS A 4 7.75 5.06 -3.34
C LYS A 4 7.63 3.66 -2.73
N PHE A 5 8.46 2.73 -3.20
CA PHE A 5 8.51 1.36 -2.68
C PHE A 5 9.79 1.17 -1.89
N ASN A 6 9.67 0.76 -0.63
CA ASN A 6 10.82 0.30 0.16
C ASN A 6 11.07 -1.20 -0.04
N ASP A 7 10.06 -1.94 -0.48
CA ASP A 7 10.15 -3.35 -0.84
C ASP A 7 10.36 -3.52 -2.36
N ALA A 8 11.55 -3.95 -2.74
CA ALA A 8 11.94 -4.15 -4.14
C ALA A 8 11.14 -5.26 -4.85
N TYR A 9 10.60 -6.24 -4.13
CA TYR A 9 9.72 -7.25 -4.71
C TYR A 9 8.35 -6.65 -5.04
N LEU A 10 7.78 -5.84 -4.13
CA LEU A 10 6.53 -5.11 -4.36
C LEU A 10 6.63 -4.13 -5.53
N GLU A 11 7.77 -3.44 -5.65
CA GLU A 11 8.06 -2.57 -6.79
C GLU A 11 8.07 -3.36 -8.12
N LYS A 12 8.80 -4.49 -8.16
CA LYS A 12 8.89 -5.33 -9.36
C LYS A 12 7.53 -5.88 -9.77
N ILE A 13 6.73 -6.42 -8.84
CA ILE A 13 5.38 -6.89 -9.18
C ILE A 13 4.53 -5.73 -9.69
N TYR A 14 4.64 -4.51 -9.11
CA TYR A 14 3.89 -3.33 -9.55
C TYR A 14 4.24 -2.98 -11.00
N LEU A 15 5.53 -2.80 -11.29
CA LEU A 15 6.11 -2.44 -12.58
C LEU A 15 6.04 -3.56 -13.64
N LYS A 16 5.51 -4.75 -13.30
CA LYS A 16 5.48 -5.93 -14.18
C LYS A 16 6.88 -6.37 -14.63
N GLN A 17 7.88 -6.17 -13.78
CA GLN A 17 9.25 -6.61 -14.06
C GLN A 17 9.41 -8.12 -13.76
N PRO A 18 10.40 -8.78 -14.38
CA PRO A 18 10.72 -10.17 -14.08
C PRO A 18 11.11 -10.37 -12.60
N ILE A 19 10.62 -11.46 -12.03
CA ILE A 19 10.88 -11.87 -10.64
C ILE A 19 11.67 -13.17 -10.68
N LYS A 20 12.68 -13.28 -9.83
CA LYS A 20 13.44 -14.51 -9.64
C LYS A 20 12.70 -15.43 -8.68
N GLY A 21 12.56 -16.70 -9.03
CA GLY A 21 11.95 -17.73 -8.18
C GLY A 21 10.42 -17.75 -8.25
N LYS A 22 9.82 -18.50 -7.33
CA LYS A 22 8.36 -18.71 -7.26
C LYS A 22 7.67 -17.42 -6.79
N PRO A 23 6.63 -16.93 -7.49
CA PRO A 23 5.84 -15.79 -7.02
C PRO A 23 5.26 -16.05 -5.63
N VAL A 24 5.45 -15.09 -4.72
CA VAL A 24 4.94 -15.15 -3.34
C VAL A 24 3.42 -14.95 -3.31
N PHE A 25 2.90 -14.09 -4.20
CA PHE A 25 1.48 -13.76 -4.29
C PHE A 25 0.87 -14.31 -5.57
N SER A 26 -0.38 -14.76 -5.49
CA SER A 26 -1.12 -15.17 -6.68
C SER A 26 -1.37 -13.99 -7.62
N ALA A 27 -1.57 -14.28 -8.91
CA ALA A 27 -1.87 -13.25 -9.91
C ALA A 27 -3.11 -12.41 -9.54
N GLU A 28 -4.10 -13.02 -8.89
CA GLU A 28 -5.30 -12.33 -8.42
C GLU A 28 -4.97 -11.30 -7.32
N ILE A 29 -4.13 -11.67 -6.35
CA ILE A 29 -3.69 -10.76 -5.30
C ILE A 29 -2.87 -9.63 -5.90
N VAL A 30 -1.94 -9.92 -6.81
CA VAL A 30 -1.16 -8.89 -7.51
C VAL A 30 -2.07 -7.92 -8.28
N LYS A 31 -3.12 -8.42 -8.94
CA LYS A 31 -4.11 -7.57 -9.63
C LYS A 31 -4.85 -6.63 -8.67
N LYS A 32 -5.29 -7.15 -7.52
CA LYS A 32 -6.00 -6.34 -6.49
C LYS A 32 -5.05 -5.32 -5.85
N PHE A 33 -3.83 -5.72 -5.53
CA PHE A 33 -2.78 -4.84 -5.03
C PHE A 33 -2.55 -3.65 -5.98
N LYS A 34 -2.34 -3.91 -7.28
CA LYS A 34 -2.19 -2.85 -8.29
C LYS A 34 -3.39 -1.91 -8.34
N LYS A 35 -4.61 -2.46 -8.29
CA LYS A 35 -5.83 -1.63 -8.24
C LYS A 35 -5.86 -0.74 -7.00
N THR A 36 -5.44 -1.24 -5.84
CA THR A 36 -5.34 -0.43 -4.62
C THR A 36 -4.30 0.68 -4.76
N ILE A 37 -3.14 0.40 -5.37
CA ILE A 37 -2.12 1.42 -5.67
C ILE A 37 -2.64 2.49 -6.64
N LEU A 38 -3.39 2.10 -7.68
CA LEU A 38 -4.01 3.07 -8.60
C LEU A 38 -5.00 4.00 -7.87
N LYS A 39 -5.83 3.47 -6.96
CA LYS A 39 -6.71 4.31 -6.14
C LYS A 39 -5.96 5.34 -5.30
N ILE A 40 -4.75 5.01 -4.85
CA ILE A 40 -3.89 5.95 -4.11
C ILE A 40 -3.38 7.04 -5.05
N LEU A 41 -2.94 6.68 -6.26
CA LEU A 41 -2.48 7.65 -7.25
C LEU A 41 -3.60 8.59 -7.73
N ASP A 42 -4.82 8.05 -7.86
CA ASP A 42 -6.01 8.79 -8.29
C ASP A 42 -6.56 9.74 -7.21
N ALA A 43 -6.17 9.55 -5.94
CA ALA A 43 -6.59 10.43 -4.86
C ALA A 43 -5.66 11.66 -4.74
N GLU A 44 -6.26 12.80 -4.40
CA GLU A 44 -5.53 14.03 -4.12
C GLU A 44 -5.01 14.05 -2.69
N THR A 45 -5.80 13.52 -1.74
CA THR A 45 -5.48 13.54 -0.30
C THR A 45 -5.82 12.24 0.43
N THR A 46 -5.18 12.01 1.57
CA THR A 46 -5.44 10.85 2.43
C THR A 46 -6.84 10.88 3.02
N GLN A 47 -7.47 12.07 3.08
CA GLN A 47 -8.86 12.20 3.49
C GLN A 47 -9.82 11.56 2.49
N GLU A 48 -9.58 11.71 1.18
CA GLU A 48 -10.38 11.03 0.16
C GLU A 48 -10.26 9.51 0.28
N LEU A 49 -9.05 9.00 0.52
CA LEU A 49 -8.83 7.58 0.76
C LEU A 49 -9.56 7.07 2.00
N LYS A 50 -9.61 7.86 3.08
CA LYS A 50 -10.37 7.54 4.30
C LYS A 50 -11.89 7.50 4.07
N GLN A 51 -12.41 8.36 3.20
CA GLN A 51 -13.85 8.39 2.87
C GLN A 51 -14.30 7.15 2.09
N GLN A 52 -13.40 6.51 1.34
CA GLN A 52 -13.66 5.25 0.67
C GLN A 52 -13.72 4.09 1.68
N LYS A 53 -14.88 3.88 2.32
CA LYS A 53 -15.08 2.87 3.40
C LYS A 53 -14.54 1.47 3.08
N GLY A 54 -14.64 1.03 1.82
CA GLY A 54 -14.13 -0.27 1.38
C GLY A 54 -12.59 -0.43 1.46
N LEU A 55 -11.84 0.68 1.56
CA LEU A 55 -10.39 0.66 1.76
C LEU A 55 -10.00 0.39 3.21
N HIS A 56 -10.89 0.60 4.19
CA HIS A 56 -10.55 0.43 5.62
C HIS A 56 -9.21 1.09 5.98
N PHE A 57 -9.06 2.36 5.61
CA PHE A 57 -7.86 3.14 5.91
C PHE A 57 -7.73 3.32 7.42
N GLU A 58 -6.65 2.81 8.01
CA GLU A 58 -6.45 2.79 9.46
C GLU A 58 -5.01 3.18 9.82
N ALA A 59 -4.82 3.98 10.87
CA ALA A 59 -3.49 4.19 11.46
C ALA A 59 -3.16 3.00 12.39
N LEU A 60 -1.97 2.42 12.23
CA LEU A 60 -1.52 1.29 13.04
C LEU A 60 -0.99 1.77 14.40
N LYS A 61 -1.09 0.89 15.40
CA LYS A 61 -0.75 1.17 16.81
C LYS A 61 0.41 0.28 17.27
N GLY A 62 0.92 0.55 18.47
CA GLY A 62 1.98 -0.25 19.09
C GLY A 62 3.32 -0.12 18.37
N ASN A 63 3.97 -1.26 18.11
CA ASN A 63 5.25 -1.33 17.39
C ASN A 63 5.20 -0.79 15.95
N LYS A 64 4.00 -0.71 15.35
CA LYS A 64 3.77 -0.14 14.01
C LYS A 64 3.25 1.30 14.05
N LYS A 65 3.46 2.04 15.16
CA LYS A 65 3.11 3.46 15.23
C LYS A 65 3.81 4.24 14.11
N GLY A 66 3.06 5.07 13.39
CA GLY A 66 3.56 5.81 12.21
C GLY A 66 3.32 5.11 10.87
N PHE A 67 2.84 3.86 10.89
CA PHE A 67 2.36 3.17 9.70
C PHE A 67 0.83 3.26 9.60
N TYR A 68 0.34 3.05 8.39
CA TYR A 68 -1.04 3.01 8.01
C TYR A 68 -1.33 1.70 7.28
N SER A 69 -2.61 1.33 7.22
CA SER A 69 -3.08 0.12 6.57
C SER A 69 -4.28 0.40 5.67
N MET A 70 -4.31 -0.21 4.49
CA MET A 70 -5.46 -0.23 3.57
C MET A 70 -5.76 -1.64 3.09
N ARG A 71 -7.04 -1.95 2.89
CA ARG A 71 -7.52 -3.24 2.43
C ARG A 71 -7.22 -3.45 0.94
N VAL A 72 -6.58 -4.57 0.63
CA VAL A 72 -6.44 -5.10 -0.74
C VAL A 72 -7.56 -6.09 -1.02
N ASN A 73 -7.83 -6.99 -0.08
CA ASN A 73 -9.01 -7.85 -0.05
C ASN A 73 -9.32 -8.25 1.40
N ILE A 74 -10.23 -9.20 1.63
CA ILE A 74 -10.58 -9.63 2.99
C ILE A 74 -9.40 -10.19 3.80
N GLN A 75 -8.35 -10.70 3.15
CA GLN A 75 -7.19 -11.35 3.81
C GLN A 75 -5.92 -10.49 3.83
N TYR A 76 -5.73 -9.61 2.84
CA TYR A 76 -4.49 -8.87 2.59
C TYR A 76 -4.68 -7.37 2.82
N ARG A 77 -3.70 -6.79 3.52
CA ARG A 77 -3.61 -5.36 3.81
C ARG A 77 -2.30 -4.81 3.25
N LEU A 78 -2.38 -3.64 2.60
CA LEU A 78 -1.23 -2.83 2.25
C LEU A 78 -0.80 -2.02 3.48
N GLU A 79 0.43 -2.17 3.94
CA GLU A 79 1.01 -1.37 5.01
C GLU A 79 1.99 -0.33 4.44
N PHE A 80 1.86 0.92 4.86
CA PHE A 80 2.60 2.03 4.30
C PHE A 80 2.82 3.17 5.29
N LYS A 81 3.79 4.03 5.03
CA LYS A 81 3.98 5.31 5.73
C LYS A 81 3.52 6.46 4.85
N ILE A 82 3.21 7.58 5.48
CA ILE A 82 2.97 8.85 4.80
C ILE A 82 4.08 9.80 5.22
N GLU A 83 4.87 10.25 4.25
CA GLU A 83 5.83 11.34 4.39
C GLU A 83 5.20 12.63 3.86
N ASN A 84 5.07 13.61 4.74
CA ASN A 84 4.65 14.95 4.37
C ASN A 84 5.91 15.79 4.22
N ASP A 85 6.30 16.13 3.00
CA ASP A 85 7.43 17.03 2.79
C ASP A 85 6.99 18.46 3.13
N VAL A 86 7.70 19.13 4.04
CA VAL A 86 7.27 20.40 4.67
C VAL A 86 7.27 21.56 3.66
N ILE A 87 7.81 21.34 2.47
CA ILE A 87 7.77 22.26 1.34
C ILE A 87 7.33 21.45 0.12
N THR A 88 6.03 21.12 -0.04
CA THR A 88 5.27 21.02 -1.31
C THR A 88 3.87 20.41 -1.05
N LEU A 89 2.87 20.87 -1.80
CA LEU A 89 1.44 20.49 -1.85
C LEU A 89 1.06 18.98 -2.00
N PHE A 90 1.94 18.01 -1.77
CA PHE A 90 1.65 16.58 -2.04
C PHE A 90 2.06 15.64 -0.90
N GLU A 91 1.15 14.72 -0.52
CA GLU A 91 1.44 13.61 0.40
C GLU A 91 2.19 12.48 -0.35
N ILE A 92 3.31 12.02 0.21
CA ILE A 92 4.11 10.90 -0.31
C ILE A 92 3.76 9.64 0.49
N ILE A 93 3.35 8.57 -0.18
CA ILE A 93 3.08 7.28 0.45
C ILE A 93 4.23 6.30 0.17
N LEU A 94 4.85 5.78 1.24
CA LEU A 94 5.93 4.81 1.18
C LEU A 94 5.39 3.41 1.48
N ILE A 95 5.45 2.53 0.50
CA ILE A 95 5.00 1.15 0.64
C ILE A 95 6.11 0.32 1.28
N GLU A 96 5.82 -0.25 2.44
CA GLU A 96 6.80 -0.96 3.27
C GLU A 96 6.61 -2.47 3.13
N HIS A 97 5.39 -2.96 3.41
CA HIS A 97 5.10 -4.39 3.38
C HIS A 97 3.67 -4.70 2.93
N LEU A 98 3.49 -5.88 2.33
CA LEU A 98 2.20 -6.49 2.06
C LEU A 98 2.09 -7.76 2.90
N SER A 99 1.30 -7.70 3.97
CA SER A 99 1.19 -8.76 4.96
C SER A 99 -0.19 -9.43 4.93
N LYS A 100 -0.24 -10.71 5.34
CA LYS A 100 -1.50 -11.40 5.63
C LYS A 100 -1.92 -11.05 7.06
N HIS A 101 -3.11 -10.51 7.24
CA HIS A 101 -3.52 -9.90 8.52
C HIS A 101 -3.91 -10.91 9.61
N TYR A 102 -4.16 -12.17 9.25
CA TYR A 102 -4.69 -13.20 10.16
C TYR A 102 -3.69 -14.32 10.49
N GLU A 103 -2.40 -14.15 10.23
CA GLU A 103 -1.37 -15.07 10.70
C GLU A 103 -0.51 -14.31 11.73
N ASN A 104 -0.60 -14.76 13.00
CA ASN A 104 0.20 -14.29 14.13
C ASN A 104 1.61 -14.85 14.04
#